data_AF-A0AAW2MBP5-F1
#
_entry.id   AF-A0AAW2MBP5-F1
#
_cell.length_a   1.000
_cell.length_b   1.000
_cell.length_c   1.000
_cell.angle_alpha   90.00
_cell.angle_beta   90.00
_cell.angle_gamma   90.00
#
_symmetry.space_group_name_H-M   'P 1'
#
loop_
_entity.id
_entity.type
_entity.pdbx_description
1 polymer ?
#
loop_
_entity_poly.entity_id
_entity_poly.type
_entity_poly.pdbx_seq_one_letter_code
_entity_poly.pdbx_strand_id
1 'polypeptide(L)'
;MGENGVVYAAKAIGDTIKKLNGDMLGGAKNWISEWKVIHESELHVMVTGSPKLGVYGLDFGWGRPVKIEEVSIDTTGAISLCEGRQVVGAIEIGLALPRSKMDVFSTLFIKGMNSFDMHC
;
A
#
# COMPACT_ATOMS: atom_id res chain seq x y z
N MET A 1 -15.58 -12.26 1.00
CA MET A 1 -15.11 -11.39 -0.10
C MET A 1 -16.05 -11.64 -1.27
N GLY A 2 -16.67 -10.62 -1.85
CA GLY A 2 -17.38 -10.83 -3.11
C GLY A 2 -16.37 -11.27 -4.18
N GLU A 3 -16.74 -12.20 -5.06
CA GLU A 3 -15.83 -12.85 -6.02
C GLU A 3 -15.02 -11.84 -6.86
N ASN A 4 -15.54 -10.62 -7.07
CA ASN A 4 -14.93 -9.58 -7.89
C ASN A 4 -14.35 -8.39 -7.08
N GLY A 5 -14.24 -8.50 -5.76
CA GLY A 5 -13.85 -7.38 -4.90
C GLY A 5 -12.50 -6.73 -5.27
N VAL A 6 -11.49 -7.55 -5.55
CA VAL A 6 -10.14 -7.08 -5.94
C VAL A 6 -10.17 -6.34 -7.29
N VAL A 7 -10.92 -6.87 -8.26
CA VAL A 7 -11.05 -6.26 -9.60
C VAL A 7 -11.72 -4.90 -9.52
N TYR A 8 -12.81 -4.78 -8.75
CA TYR A 8 -13.49 -3.50 -8.55
C TYR A 8 -12.62 -2.49 -7.80
N ALA A 9 -11.88 -2.94 -6.77
CA ALA A 9 -10.94 -2.08 -6.05
C ALA A 9 -9.82 -1.56 -6.96
N ALA A 10 -9.18 -2.44 -7.74
CA ALA A 10 -8.13 -2.07 -8.68
C ALA A 10 -8.65 -1.08 -9.75
N LYS A 11 -9.85 -1.32 -10.28
CA LYS A 11 -10.49 -0.40 -11.24
C LYS A 11 -10.74 0.98 -10.61
N ALA A 12 -11.32 1.03 -9.40
CA ALA A 12 -11.62 2.29 -8.72
C ALA A 12 -10.35 3.12 -8.42
N ILE A 13 -9.28 2.46 -7.96
CA ILE A 13 -7.98 3.09 -7.71
C ILE A 13 -7.38 3.59 -9.03
N GLY A 14 -7.34 2.74 -10.06
CA GLY A 14 -6.77 3.09 -11.37
C GLY A 14 -7.51 4.22 -12.07
N ASP A 15 -8.84 4.23 -12.02
CA ASP A 15 -9.67 5.31 -12.58
C ASP A 15 -9.43 6.64 -11.84
N THR A 16 -9.23 6.60 -10.51
CA THR A 16 -8.88 7.79 -9.72
C THR A 16 -7.50 8.32 -10.08
N ILE A 17 -6.48 7.44 -10.18
CA ILE A 17 -5.12 7.83 -10.61
C ILE A 17 -5.14 8.48 -12.00
N LYS A 18 -5.90 7.92 -12.95
CA LYS A 18 -6.03 8.50 -14.30
C LYS A 18 -6.61 9.91 -14.29
N LYS A 19 -7.60 10.18 -13.43
CA LYS A 19 -8.16 11.53 -13.24
C LYS A 19 -7.11 12.50 -12.69
N LEU A 20 -6.38 12.08 -11.65
CA LEU A 20 -5.32 12.89 -11.04
C LEU A 20 -4.15 13.16 -11.99
N ASN A 21 -3.86 12.27 -12.95
CA ASN A 21 -2.89 12.55 -14.00
C ASN A 21 -3.32 13.70 -14.94
N GLY A 22 -4.62 13.92 -15.12
CA GLY A 22 -5.15 15.04 -15.91
C GLY A 22 -5.26 16.35 -15.12
N ASP A 23 -5.48 16.27 -13.82
CA ASP A 23 -5.55 17.42 -12.91
C ASP A 23 -5.00 17.03 -11.52
N MET A 24 -3.70 17.22 -11.33
CA MET A 24 -2.98 16.78 -10.12
C MET A 24 -3.49 17.46 -8.84
N LEU A 25 -3.97 18.70 -8.95
CA LEU A 25 -4.52 19.47 -7.83
C LEU A 25 -6.06 19.54 -7.89
N GLY A 26 -6.69 18.65 -8.66
CA GLY A 26 -8.13 18.60 -8.79
C GLY A 26 -8.80 18.45 -7.44
N GLY A 27 -9.70 19.38 -7.12
CA GLY A 27 -10.40 19.40 -5.83
C GLY A 27 -9.55 19.82 -4.63
N ALA A 28 -8.31 20.32 -4.81
CA ALA A 28 -7.40 20.69 -3.71
C ALA A 28 -8.02 21.62 -2.66
N LYS A 29 -8.95 22.50 -3.08
CA LYS A 29 -9.71 23.38 -2.19
C LYS A 29 -10.50 22.61 -1.12
N ASN A 30 -10.87 21.36 -1.38
CA ASN A 30 -11.69 20.52 -0.51
C ASN A 30 -10.89 19.40 0.18
N TRP A 31 -9.61 19.18 -0.18
CA TRP A 31 -8.84 18.04 0.32
C TRP A 31 -8.76 17.99 1.85
N ILE A 32 -8.59 19.14 2.50
CA ILE A 32 -8.51 19.19 3.98
C ILE A 32 -9.82 18.75 4.62
N SER A 33 -10.96 19.22 4.09
CA SER A 33 -12.29 18.83 4.58
C SER A 33 -12.60 17.36 4.27
N GLU A 34 -12.28 16.88 3.07
CA GLU A 34 -12.47 15.48 2.67
C GLU A 34 -11.61 14.54 3.51
N TRP A 35 -10.34 14.91 3.73
CA TRP A 35 -9.43 14.19 4.61
C TRP A 35 -9.98 14.05 6.02
N LYS A 36 -10.50 15.14 6.60
CA LYS A 36 -11.09 15.10 7.94
C LYS A 36 -12.22 14.07 8.03
N VAL A 37 -13.10 14.04 7.04
CA VAL A 37 -14.20 13.05 6.98
C VAL A 37 -13.66 11.61 6.84
N ILE A 38 -12.65 11.40 5.99
CA ILE A 38 -12.03 10.08 5.79
C ILE A 38 -11.34 9.61 7.07
N HIS A 39 -10.60 10.49 7.72
CA HIS A 39 -9.85 10.19 8.93
C HIS A 39 -10.76 9.87 10.12
N GLU A 40 -11.91 10.54 10.21
CA GLU A 40 -12.95 10.26 11.21
C GLU A 40 -13.75 8.99 10.90
N SER A 41 -13.66 8.45 9.68
CA SER A 41 -14.26 7.16 9.31
C SER A 41 -13.40 5.99 9.78
N GLU A 42 -14.00 4.98 10.41
CA GLU A 42 -13.29 3.74 10.79
C GLU A 42 -12.92 2.85 9.58
N LEU A 43 -13.43 3.15 8.38
CA LEU A 43 -13.29 2.32 7.17
C LEU A 43 -12.45 3.02 6.11
N HIS A 44 -11.18 3.29 6.42
CA HIS A 44 -10.22 3.79 5.44
C HIS A 44 -8.88 3.04 5.50
N VAL A 45 -8.17 3.03 4.37
CA VAL A 45 -6.83 2.46 4.25
C VAL A 45 -5.91 3.55 3.72
N MET A 46 -4.81 3.79 4.43
CA MET A 46 -3.77 4.73 4.01
C MET A 46 -2.57 3.96 3.52
N VAL A 47 -1.86 4.55 2.57
CA VAL A 47 -0.59 4.02 2.06
C VAL A 47 0.49 5.08 2.23
N THR A 48 1.66 4.67 2.69
CA THR A 48 2.86 5.50 2.77
C THR A 48 4.00 4.87 1.97
N GLY A 49 4.92 5.70 1.49
CA GLY A 49 6.01 5.28 0.62
C GLY A 49 5.61 5.12 -0.85
N SER A 50 6.58 4.69 -1.65
CA SER A 50 6.39 4.42 -3.07
C SER A 50 7.51 3.51 -3.57
N PRO A 51 7.21 2.45 -4.35
CA PRO A 51 8.23 1.61 -4.97
C PRO A 51 9.14 2.34 -5.96
N LYS A 52 8.88 3.62 -6.26
CA LYS A 52 9.73 4.45 -7.12
C LYS A 52 10.78 5.24 -6.34
N LEU A 53 10.79 5.19 -5.01
CA LEU A 53 11.75 5.94 -4.19
C LEU A 53 13.16 5.35 -4.25
N GLY A 54 13.32 4.05 -4.48
CA GLY A 54 14.64 3.43 -4.65
C GLY A 54 15.48 3.45 -3.36
N VAL A 55 14.82 3.31 -2.21
CA VAL A 55 15.44 3.32 -0.88
C VAL A 55 16.49 2.22 -0.68
N TYR A 56 16.35 1.07 -1.34
CA TYR A 56 17.37 0.02 -1.36
C TYR A 56 18.57 0.36 -2.24
N GLY A 57 18.53 1.44 -3.03
CA GLY A 57 19.65 1.97 -3.80
C GLY A 57 20.61 2.85 -2.99
N LEU A 58 20.24 3.22 -1.76
CA LEU A 58 21.09 4.01 -0.87
C LEU A 58 22.37 3.23 -0.49
N ASP A 59 23.53 3.84 -0.58
CA ASP A 59 24.79 3.27 -0.12
C ASP A 59 25.67 4.37 0.51
N PHE A 60 25.94 4.22 1.81
CA PHE A 60 26.76 5.16 2.57
C PHE A 60 28.23 4.72 2.67
N GLY A 61 28.64 3.67 1.95
CA GLY A 61 29.99 3.09 1.98
C GLY A 61 30.07 1.74 2.69
N TRP A 62 28.94 1.21 3.18
CA TRP A 62 28.84 -0.10 3.84
C TRP A 62 27.99 -1.09 3.03
N GLY A 63 27.65 -0.74 1.79
CA GLY A 63 26.73 -1.49 0.96
C GLY A 63 25.28 -1.07 1.19
N ARG A 64 24.41 -1.58 0.31
CA ARG A 64 22.98 -1.27 0.32
C ARG A 64 22.23 -1.83 1.54
N PRO A 65 21.10 -1.20 1.96
CA PRO A 65 20.27 -1.71 3.04
C PRO A 65 19.90 -3.18 2.91
N VAL A 66 19.89 -3.87 4.05
CA VAL A 66 19.41 -5.26 4.14
C VAL A 66 17.88 -5.29 4.23
N LYS A 67 17.28 -4.33 4.94
CA LYS A 67 15.85 -4.17 5.13
C LYS A 67 15.51 -2.68 5.30
N ILE A 68 14.35 -2.28 4.82
CA ILE A 68 13.73 -0.97 5.09
C ILE A 68 12.42 -1.21 5.85
N GLU A 69 12.17 -0.41 6.89
CA GLU A 69 10.95 -0.43 7.69
C GLU A 69 10.44 1.00 7.88
N GLU A 70 9.17 1.23 7.60
CA GLU A 70 8.51 2.51 7.88
C GLU A 70 7.87 2.42 9.27
N VAL A 71 8.59 2.87 10.29
CA VAL A 71 8.18 2.68 11.70
C VAL A 71 6.86 3.39 12.02
N SER A 72 6.58 4.52 11.37
CA SER A 72 5.39 5.34 11.63
C SER A 72 4.05 4.64 11.34
N ILE A 73 4.07 3.50 10.64
CA ILE A 73 2.86 2.71 10.38
C ILE A 73 2.25 2.11 11.65
N ASP A 74 3.03 1.96 12.73
CA ASP A 74 2.54 1.45 14.02
C ASP A 74 1.47 2.36 14.66
N THR A 75 1.62 3.67 14.44
CA THR A 75 0.81 4.72 15.03
C THR A 75 -0.23 5.21 14.02
N THR A 76 0.15 5.35 12.75
CA THR A 76 -0.75 5.83 11.70
C THR A 76 -1.74 4.76 11.22
N GLY A 77 -1.41 3.47 11.39
CA GLY A 77 -2.19 2.37 10.82
C GLY A 77 -2.13 2.29 9.29
N ALA A 78 -1.23 3.03 8.64
CA ALA A 78 -1.01 2.97 7.22
C ALA A 78 -0.32 1.66 6.80
N ILE A 79 -0.37 1.36 5.50
CA ILE A 79 0.40 0.29 4.87
C ILE A 79 1.61 0.92 4.20
N SER A 80 2.82 0.41 4.44
CA SER A 80 4.00 0.91 3.73
C SER A 80 4.23 0.15 2.43
N LEU A 81 4.67 0.86 1.39
CA LEU A 81 5.09 0.28 0.11
C LEU A 81 6.49 0.76 -0.26
N CYS A 82 7.37 -0.17 -0.60
CA CYS A 82 8.67 0.10 -1.20
C CYS A 82 9.03 -0.96 -2.26
N GLU A 83 10.07 -0.71 -3.03
CA GLU A 83 10.56 -1.69 -4.00
C GLU A 83 11.14 -2.93 -3.30
N GLY A 84 10.99 -4.09 -3.93
CA GLY A 84 11.60 -5.32 -3.46
C GLY A 84 13.10 -5.33 -3.68
N ARG A 85 13.86 -5.80 -2.69
CA ARG A 85 15.32 -5.78 -2.72
C ARG A 85 15.96 -6.77 -3.71
N GLN A 86 15.32 -7.90 -3.97
CA GLN A 86 15.94 -9.04 -4.68
C GLN A 86 15.46 -9.21 -6.12
N VAL A 87 14.18 -8.95 -6.38
CA VAL A 87 13.53 -9.21 -7.66
C VAL A 87 13.09 -7.88 -8.27
N VAL A 88 13.51 -7.61 -9.50
CA VAL A 88 13.11 -6.41 -10.23
C VAL A 88 11.59 -6.42 -10.41
N GLY A 89 10.94 -5.31 -10.04
CA GLY A 89 9.49 -5.18 -10.11
C GLY A 89 8.73 -5.78 -8.93
N ALA A 90 9.41 -6.44 -7.97
CA ALA A 90 8.78 -6.84 -6.72
C ALA A 90 8.44 -5.61 -5.85
N ILE A 91 7.46 -5.78 -4.98
CA ILE A 91 7.01 -4.77 -4.03
C ILE A 91 7.07 -5.40 -2.64
N GLU A 92 7.70 -4.69 -1.70
CA GLU A 92 7.63 -5.01 -0.28
C GLU A 92 6.47 -4.21 0.35
N ILE A 93 5.63 -4.90 1.11
CA ILE A 93 4.46 -4.36 1.81
C ILE A 93 4.70 -4.49 3.31
N GLY A 94 4.71 -3.37 4.05
CA GLY A 94 4.84 -3.37 5.50
C GLY A 94 3.50 -3.11 6.20
N LEU A 95 3.26 -3.82 7.30
CA LEU A 95 2.03 -3.79 8.08
C LEU A 95 2.37 -3.86 9.57
N ALA A 96 1.76 -2.99 10.37
CA ALA A 96 1.77 -3.08 11.83
C ALA A 96 0.33 -3.25 12.33
N LEU A 97 -0.04 -4.48 12.72
CA LEU A 97 -1.37 -4.83 13.18
C LEU A 97 -1.29 -5.57 14.52
N PRO A 98 -2.32 -5.48 15.39
CA PRO A 98 -2.47 -6.38 16.53
C PRO A 98 -2.37 -7.83 16.07
N ARG A 99 -1.71 -8.69 16.87
CA ARG A 99 -1.42 -10.09 16.50
C ARG A 99 -2.63 -10.84 15.95
N SER A 100 -3.78 -10.76 16.63
CA SER A 100 -5.01 -11.42 16.18
C SER A 100 -5.48 -10.97 14.79
N LYS A 101 -5.30 -9.69 14.44
CA LYS A 101 -5.60 -9.17 13.11
C LYS A 101 -4.56 -9.60 12.08
N MET A 102 -3.29 -9.62 12.45
CA MET A 102 -2.19 -10.07 11.57
C MET A 102 -2.34 -11.55 11.18
N ASP A 103 -2.74 -12.41 12.11
CA ASP A 103 -2.94 -13.85 11.86
C ASP A 103 -4.05 -14.07 10.81
N VAL A 104 -5.17 -13.33 10.96
CA VAL A 104 -6.28 -13.36 10.00
C VAL A 104 -5.86 -12.78 8.65
N PHE A 105 -5.20 -11.62 8.65
CA PHE A 105 -4.70 -10.98 7.44
C PHE A 105 -3.78 -11.92 6.65
N SER A 106 -2.79 -12.51 7.31
CA SER A 106 -1.81 -13.40 6.68
C SER A 106 -2.49 -14.61 6.03
N THR A 107 -3.47 -15.20 6.72
CA THR A 107 -4.26 -16.33 6.19
C THR A 107 -5.02 -15.92 4.93
N LEU A 108 -5.70 -14.78 4.96
CA LEU A 108 -6.47 -14.27 3.81
C LEU A 108 -5.57 -13.87 2.65
N PHE A 109 -4.45 -13.21 2.92
CA PHE A 109 -3.48 -12.77 1.91
C PHE A 109 -2.88 -13.96 1.17
N ILE A 110 -2.36 -14.96 1.89
CA ILE A 110 -1.79 -16.18 1.30
C ILE A 110 -2.85 -16.94 0.49
N LYS A 111 -4.06 -17.10 1.03
CA LYS A 111 -5.16 -17.75 0.31
C LYS A 111 -5.50 -17.01 -0.99
N GLY A 112 -5.55 -15.68 -0.94
CA GLY A 112 -5.79 -14.83 -2.11
C GLY A 112 -4.70 -15.01 -3.17
N MET A 113 -3.43 -14.92 -2.79
CA MET A 113 -2.29 -15.10 -3.70
C MET A 113 -2.35 -16.45 -4.42
N ASN A 114 -2.55 -17.54 -3.67
CA ASN A 114 -2.62 -18.88 -4.25
C ASN A 114 -3.80 -19.04 -5.24
N SER A 115 -4.89 -18.28 -5.05
CA SER A 115 -6.02 -18.30 -5.99
C SER A 115 -5.71 -17.57 -7.30
N PHE A 116 -4.85 -16.56 -7.29
CA PHE A 116 -4.40 -15.87 -8.51
C PHE A 116 -3.35 -16.68 -9.27
N ASP A 117 -2.45 -17.37 -8.55
CA ASP A 117 -1.43 -18.24 -9.16
C ASP A 117 -2.04 -19.47 -9.87
N MET A 118 -3.25 -19.89 -9.51
CA MET A 118 -3.99 -20.97 -10.18
C MET A 118 -4.67 -20.56 -11.50
N HIS A 119 -4.68 -19.27 -11.84
CA HIS A 119 -5.33 -18.74 -13.04
C HIS A 119 -4.34 -18.15 -14.07
N CYS A 120 -3.04 -18.35 -13.87
CA CYS A 120 -1.96 -18.06 -14.82
C CYS A 120 -1.31 -19.36 -15.33
#